data_AF-A0A846IZY2-F1
#
_entry.id   AF-A0A846IZY2-F1
#
_cell.length_a   1.000
_cell.length_b   1.000
_cell.length_c   1.000
_cell.angle_alpha   90.00
_cell.angle_beta   90.00
_cell.angle_gamma   90.00
#
_symmetry.space_group_name_H-M   'P 1'
#
loop_
_entity.id
_entity.type
_entity.pdbx_description
1 polymer ?
#
loop_
_entity_poly.entity_id
_entity_poly.type
_entity_poly.pdbx_seq_one_letter_code
_entity_poly.pdbx_strand_id
1 'polypeptide(L)'
;MDKYTKEELIEALRVVSSTISKCEKIQPKFAEGTSQHTLLKNRIKAMYISKSLITYENVMDKYTKEELIEALRPVSSVISKCEKAQLKFEEGTSHFKRFKNIIKAMYISKSLITDEISKRG
;
A
#
# COMPACT_ATOMS: atom_id res chain seq x y z
N MET A 1 -20.75 -1.21 11.78
CA MET A 1 -20.59 -1.11 10.31
C MET A 1 -19.12 -1.25 10.03
N ASP A 2 -18.72 -2.27 9.27
CA ASP A 2 -17.35 -2.36 8.79
C ASP A 2 -17.05 -1.14 7.93
N LYS A 3 -15.87 -0.53 8.13
CA LYS A 3 -15.46 0.73 7.49
C LYS A 3 -15.39 0.64 5.96
N TYR A 4 -15.27 -0.58 5.43
CA TYR A 4 -15.14 -0.88 4.01
C TYR A 4 -16.01 -2.10 3.67
N THR A 5 -16.53 -2.15 2.44
CA THR A 5 -17.26 -3.34 1.99
C THR A 5 -16.31 -4.50 1.68
N LYS A 6 -16.83 -5.71 1.65
CA LYS A 6 -16.07 -6.92 1.28
C LYS A 6 -15.43 -6.78 -0.11
N GLU A 7 -16.16 -6.20 -1.07
CA GLU A 7 -15.70 -5.99 -2.43
C GLU A 7 -14.54 -4.99 -2.49
N GLU A 8 -14.60 -3.92 -1.67
CA GLU A 8 -13.52 -2.95 -1.56
C GLU A 8 -12.25 -3.56 -1.00
N LEU A 9 -12.38 -4.41 0.02
CA LEU A 9 -11.25 -5.12 0.62
C LEU A 9 -10.65 -6.15 -0.33
N ILE A 10 -11.48 -6.88 -1.09
CA ILE A 10 -11.01 -7.84 -2.12
C ILE A 10 -10.22 -7.11 -3.22
N GLU A 11 -10.74 -5.99 -3.72
CA GLU A 11 -10.05 -5.23 -4.76
C GLU A 11 -8.76 -4.59 -4.21
N ALA A 12 -8.78 -4.06 -2.99
CA ALA A 12 -7.59 -3.53 -2.33
C ALA A 12 -6.53 -4.63 -2.16
N LEU A 13 -6.92 -5.82 -1.70
CA LEU A 13 -6.03 -6.97 -1.56
C LEU A 13 -5.40 -7.38 -2.89
N ARG A 14 -6.17 -7.39 -3.98
CA ARG A 14 -5.68 -7.69 -5.34
C ARG A 14 -4.62 -6.68 -5.78
N VAL A 15 -4.90 -5.39 -5.59
CA VAL A 15 -3.97 -4.31 -5.95
C VAL A 15 -2.69 -4.39 -5.12
N VAL A 16 -2.81 -4.52 -3.80
CA VAL A 16 -1.68 -4.61 -2.86
C VAL A 16 -0.81 -5.83 -3.20
N SER A 17 -1.41 -7.01 -3.40
CA SER A 17 -0.69 -8.23 -3.76
C SER A 17 0.05 -8.08 -5.10
N SER A 18 -0.58 -7.47 -6.11
CA SER A 18 0.09 -7.20 -7.38
C SER A 18 1.26 -6.22 -7.24
N THR A 19 1.16 -5.26 -6.31
CA THR A 19 2.21 -4.27 -6.04
C THR A 19 3.40 -4.92 -5.35
N ILE A 20 3.15 -5.82 -4.39
CA ILE A 20 4.17 -6.64 -3.73
C ILE A 20 4.97 -7.41 -4.78
N SER A 21 4.29 -8.24 -5.60
CA SER A 21 4.97 -9.09 -6.59
C SER A 21 5.78 -8.29 -7.61
N LYS A 22 5.32 -7.09 -8.00
CA LYS A 22 6.06 -6.21 -8.89
C LYS A 22 7.30 -5.63 -8.22
N CYS A 23 7.19 -5.18 -6.97
CA CYS A 23 8.32 -4.61 -6.24
C CYS A 23 9.37 -5.69 -5.94
N GLU A 24 8.96 -6.89 -5.54
CA GLU A 24 9.85 -8.04 -5.29
C GLU A 24 10.59 -8.48 -6.55
N LYS A 25 9.96 -8.44 -7.72
CA LYS A 25 10.63 -8.74 -9.00
C LYS A 25 11.64 -7.66 -9.43
N ILE A 26 11.44 -6.42 -9.00
CA ILE A 26 12.27 -5.27 -9.41
C ILE A 26 13.41 -5.04 -8.42
N GLN A 27 13.19 -5.26 -7.12
CA GLN A 27 14.17 -4.97 -6.07
C GLN A 27 15.55 -5.61 -6.33
N PRO A 28 15.67 -6.90 -6.70
CA PRO A 28 16.96 -7.56 -6.93
C PRO A 28 17.75 -7.00 -8.11
N LYS A 29 17.13 -6.17 -8.97
CA LYS A 29 17.82 -5.49 -10.07
C LYS A 29 18.67 -4.31 -9.59
N PHE A 30 18.53 -3.90 -8.34
CA PHE A 30 19.30 -2.83 -7.73
C PHE A 30 20.24 -3.41 -6.69
N ALA A 31 21.50 -2.97 -6.69
CA ALA A 31 22.48 -3.41 -5.70
C ALA A 31 22.04 -3.04 -4.28
N GLU A 32 22.33 -3.90 -3.32
CA GLU A 32 22.10 -3.63 -1.91
C GLU A 32 22.87 -2.36 -1.47
N GLY A 33 22.27 -1.59 -0.56
CA GLY A 33 22.81 -0.28 -0.15
C GLY A 33 22.41 0.90 -1.06
N THR A 34 21.90 0.65 -2.27
CA THR A 34 21.37 1.73 -3.13
C THR A 34 20.05 2.31 -2.61
N SER A 35 19.79 3.58 -2.92
CA SER A 35 18.55 4.24 -2.54
C SER A 35 17.32 3.57 -3.17
N GLN A 36 17.44 3.03 -4.39
CA GLN A 36 16.38 2.30 -5.08
C GLN A 36 16.07 0.97 -4.40
N HIS A 37 17.10 0.21 -4.02
CA HIS A 37 16.94 -1.05 -3.29
C HIS A 37 16.21 -0.83 -1.95
N THR A 38 16.67 0.16 -1.17
CA THR A 38 16.05 0.54 0.11
C THR A 38 14.64 1.06 -0.05
N LEU A 39 14.37 1.88 -1.08
CA LEU A 39 13.03 2.39 -1.37
C LEU A 39 12.04 1.25 -1.66
N LEU A 40 12.46 0.25 -2.45
CA LEU A 40 11.63 -0.91 -2.76
C LEU A 40 11.45 -1.81 -1.54
N LYS A 41 12.49 -2.02 -0.72
CA LYS A 41 12.40 -2.75 0.55
C LYS A 41 11.33 -2.14 1.47
N ASN A 42 11.37 -0.82 1.65
CA ASN A 42 10.42 -0.11 2.51
C ASN A 42 9.00 -0.15 1.94
N ARG A 43 8.85 -0.03 0.61
CA ARG A 43 7.54 -0.19 -0.04
C ARG A 43 7.00 -1.60 0.13
N ILE A 44 7.81 -2.64 -0.08
CA ILE A 44 7.40 -4.04 0.08
C ILE A 44 6.90 -4.27 1.50
N LYS A 45 7.67 -3.86 2.52
CA LYS A 45 7.27 -3.97 3.94
C LYS A 45 5.91 -3.30 4.21
N ALA A 46 5.72 -2.07 3.74
CA ALA A 46 4.46 -1.36 3.91
C ALA A 46 3.27 -2.03 3.19
N MET A 47 3.49 -2.62 2.02
CA MET A 47 2.46 -3.38 1.31
C MET A 47 2.12 -4.68 2.05
N TYR A 48 3.08 -5.36 2.66
CA TYR A 48 2.82 -6.54 3.50
C TYR A 48 2.01 -6.19 4.75
N ILE A 49 2.37 -5.11 5.44
CA ILE A 49 1.56 -4.58 6.56
C ILE A 49 0.12 -4.30 6.11
N SER A 50 -0.02 -3.60 4.98
CA SER A 50 -1.32 -3.30 4.38
C SER A 50 -2.12 -4.57 4.08
N LYS A 51 -1.47 -5.59 3.50
CA LYS A 51 -2.08 -6.88 3.19
C LYS A 51 -2.61 -7.55 4.45
N SER A 52 -1.79 -7.68 5.49
CA SER A 52 -2.17 -8.31 6.75
C SER A 52 -3.38 -7.62 7.39
N LEU A 53 -3.42 -6.29 7.36
CA LEU A 53 -4.57 -5.52 7.86
C LEU A 53 -5.84 -5.74 7.04
N ILE A 54 -5.73 -5.80 5.71
CA ILE A 54 -6.87 -6.05 4.81
C ILE A 54 -7.42 -7.48 5.01
N THR A 55 -6.56 -8.45 5.29
CA THR A 55 -6.96 -9.85 5.55
C THR A 55 -7.35 -10.11 7.00
N TYR A 56 -7.38 -9.07 7.85
CA TYR A 56 -7.64 -9.18 9.29
C TYR A 56 -6.70 -10.16 10.01
N GLU A 57 -5.49 -10.35 9.48
CA GLU A 57 -4.46 -11.10 10.16
C GLU A 57 -3.98 -10.36 11.41
N ASN A 58 -3.60 -11.11 12.45
CA ASN A 58 -3.01 -10.52 13.64
C ASN A 58 -1.68 -9.83 13.29
N VAL A 59 -1.72 -8.50 13.33
CA VAL A 59 -0.59 -7.59 13.10
C VAL A 59 0.10 -7.15 14.39
N MET A 60 -0.49 -7.42 15.57
CA MET A 60 0.09 -7.05 16.86
C MET A 60 1.36 -7.85 17.14
N ASP A 61 1.36 -9.14 16.79
CA ASP A 61 2.51 -10.02 17.02
C ASP A 61 3.57 -9.94 15.91
N LYS A 62 3.25 -9.29 14.78
CA LYS A 62 4.10 -9.28 13.57
C LYS A 62 4.88 -7.98 13.37
N TYR A 63 4.35 -6.84 13.80
CA TYR A 63 4.93 -5.52 13.50
C TYR A 63 4.91 -4.63 14.73
N THR A 64 5.94 -3.81 14.92
CA THR A 64 5.94 -2.79 15.98
C THR A 64 5.15 -1.54 15.58
N LYS A 65 4.82 -0.68 16.56
CA LYS A 65 4.13 0.60 16.29
C LYS A 65 4.96 1.50 15.37
N GLU A 66 6.27 1.52 15.55
CA GLU A 66 7.23 2.27 14.74
C GLU A 66 7.20 1.79 13.29
N GLU A 67 7.17 0.47 13.06
CA GLU A 67 7.09 -0.10 11.70
C GLU A 67 5.78 0.27 11.00
N LEU A 68 4.67 0.36 11.74
CA LEU A 68 3.40 0.86 11.20
C LEU A 68 3.50 2.35 10.81
N ILE A 69 4.11 3.18 11.66
CA ILE A 69 4.33 4.61 11.38
C ILE A 69 5.22 4.76 10.13
N GLU A 70 6.32 4.00 10.05
CA GLU A 70 7.21 3.99 8.89
C GLU A 70 6.47 3.57 7.60
N ALA A 71 5.52 2.64 7.69
CA ALA A 71 4.73 2.18 6.55
C ALA A 71 3.82 3.27 5.94
N LEU A 72 3.42 4.28 6.72
CA LEU A 72 2.60 5.39 6.21
C LEU A 72 3.31 6.22 5.13
N ARG A 73 4.64 6.33 5.21
CA ARG A 73 5.45 7.11 4.27
C ARG A 73 5.40 6.55 2.84
N PRO A 74 5.77 5.28 2.57
CA PRO A 74 5.67 4.71 1.23
C PRO A 74 4.22 4.64 0.72
N VAL A 75 3.23 4.36 1.57
CA VAL A 75 1.80 4.35 1.16
C VAL A 75 1.38 5.75 0.68
N SER A 76 1.66 6.79 1.47
CA SER A 76 1.34 8.18 1.10
C SER A 76 2.09 8.63 -0.16
N SER A 77 3.34 8.18 -0.35
CA SER A 77 4.09 8.47 -1.57
C SER A 77 3.45 7.83 -2.81
N VAL A 78 2.94 6.60 -2.70
CA VAL A 78 2.24 5.94 -3.81
C VAL A 78 0.95 6.70 -4.16
N ILE A 79 0.15 7.09 -3.16
CA ILE A 79 -1.06 7.91 -3.36
C ILE A 79 -0.72 9.16 -4.16
N SER A 80 0.19 10.00 -3.65
CA SER A 80 0.53 11.28 -4.29
C SER A 80 1.05 11.11 -5.72
N LYS A 81 1.86 10.08 -5.97
CA LYS A 81 2.38 9.79 -7.32
C LYS A 81 1.29 9.31 -8.27
N CYS A 82 0.39 8.45 -7.79
CA CYS A 82 -0.71 7.93 -8.59
C CYS A 82 -1.77 9.00 -8.88
N GLU A 83 -2.08 9.89 -7.93
CA GLU A 83 -2.97 11.04 -8.16
C GLU A 83 -2.41 11.96 -9.24
N LYS A 84 -1.14 12.37 -9.10
CA LYS A 84 -0.46 13.19 -10.12
C LYS A 84 -0.41 12.52 -11.49
N ALA A 85 -0.27 11.19 -11.53
CA ALA A 85 -0.29 10.44 -12.78
C ALA A 85 -1.70 10.34 -13.36
N GLN A 86 -2.73 10.13 -12.53
CA GLN A 86 -4.13 10.02 -12.94
C GLN A 86 -4.62 11.28 -13.65
N LEU A 87 -4.22 12.47 -13.17
CA LEU A 87 -4.57 13.77 -13.76
C LEU A 87 -4.11 13.94 -15.21
N LYS A 88 -3.19 13.10 -15.70
CA LYS A 88 -2.69 13.11 -17.08
C LYS A 88 -3.58 12.34 -18.06
N PHE A 89 -4.61 11.66 -17.57
CA PHE A 89 -5.47 10.81 -18.39
C PHE A 89 -6.92 11.24 -18.26
N GLU A 90 -7.64 11.20 -19.37
CA GLU A 90 -9.08 11.47 -19.39
C GLU A 90 -9.85 10.45 -18.52
N GLU A 91 -10.89 10.94 -17.86
CA GLU A 91 -11.79 10.09 -17.08
C GLU A 91 -12.43 9.01 -17.97
N GLY A 92 -12.51 7.79 -17.45
CA GLY A 92 -13.04 6.64 -18.20
C GLY A 92 -12.00 5.80 -18.94
N THR A 93 -10.81 6.35 -19.21
CA THR A 93 -9.70 5.60 -19.82
C THR A 93 -9.21 4.46 -18.94
N SER A 94 -8.59 3.45 -19.54
CA SER A 94 -8.00 2.30 -18.81
C SER A 94 -6.92 2.74 -17.82
N HIS A 95 -6.09 3.72 -18.20
CA HIS A 95 -5.07 4.31 -17.33
C HIS A 95 -5.68 5.05 -16.15
N PHE A 96 -6.69 5.89 -16.39
CA PHE A 96 -7.40 6.59 -15.31
C PHE A 96 -8.02 5.61 -14.31
N LYS A 97 -8.77 4.60 -14.81
CA LYS A 97 -9.39 3.56 -13.98
C LYS A 97 -8.35 2.79 -13.16
N ARG A 98 -7.22 2.43 -13.78
CA ARG A 98 -6.12 1.74 -13.09
C ARG A 98 -5.55 2.59 -11.95
N PHE A 99 -5.29 3.88 -12.17
CA PHE A 99 -4.80 4.75 -11.09
C PHE A 99 -5.86 4.92 -10.00
N LYS A 100 -7.14 5.08 -10.36
CA LYS A 100 -8.26 5.13 -9.41
C LYS A 100 -8.27 3.92 -8.48
N ASN A 101 -8.11 2.71 -9.01
CA ASN A 101 -8.07 1.49 -8.22
C ASN A 101 -6.86 1.43 -7.29
N ILE A 102 -5.68 1.87 -7.79
CA ILE A 102 -4.47 1.95 -6.95
C ILE A 102 -4.66 2.94 -5.81
N ILE A 103 -5.13 4.15 -6.11
CA ILE A 103 -5.36 5.21 -5.13
C ILE A 103 -6.34 4.74 -4.07
N LYS A 104 -7.48 4.15 -4.47
CA LYS A 104 -8.48 3.61 -3.55
C LYS A 104 -7.88 2.55 -2.61
N ALA A 105 -7.15 1.58 -3.16
CA ALA A 105 -6.49 0.54 -2.37
C ALA A 105 -5.50 1.13 -1.37
N MET A 106 -4.68 2.10 -1.79
CA MET A 106 -3.71 2.74 -0.90
C MET A 106 -4.36 3.59 0.20
N TYR A 107 -5.50 4.22 -0.07
CA TYR A 107 -6.26 4.95 0.96
C TYR A 107 -6.84 3.99 2.02
N ILE A 108 -7.39 2.85 1.58
CA ILE A 108 -7.83 1.79 2.50
C ILE A 108 -6.65 1.34 3.37
N SER A 109 -5.52 0.99 2.74
CA SER A 109 -4.30 0.61 3.45
C SER A 109 -3.85 1.66 4.47
N LYS A 110 -3.77 2.93 4.05
CA LYS A 110 -3.36 4.05 4.90
C LYS A 110 -4.28 4.16 6.11
N SER A 111 -5.58 4.12 5.88
CA SER A 111 -6.56 4.22 6.95
C SER A 111 -6.45 3.07 7.94
N LEU A 112 -6.32 1.83 7.47
CA LEU A 112 -6.19 0.66 8.36
C LEU A 112 -4.91 0.74 9.19
N ILE A 113 -3.80 1.18 8.58
CA ILE A 113 -2.53 1.38 9.30
C ILE A 113 -2.70 2.45 10.38
N THR A 114 -3.34 3.58 10.06
CA THR A 114 -3.61 4.65 11.03
C THR A 114 -4.50 4.16 12.16
N ASP A 115 -5.58 3.44 11.86
CA ASP A 115 -6.50 2.89 12.86
C ASP A 115 -5.75 1.92 13.80
N GLU A 116 -4.86 1.09 13.26
CA GLU A 116 -4.04 0.17 14.06
C GLU A 116 -3.01 0.89 14.94
N ILE A 117 -2.36 1.97 14.44
CA ILE A 117 -1.47 2.80 15.25
C ILE A 117 -2.23 3.43 16.42
N SER A 118 -3.45 3.93 16.17
CA SER A 118 -4.29 4.56 17.18
C SER A 118 -4.76 3.58 18.26
N LYS A 119 -4.99 2.30 17.93
CA LYS A 119 -5.30 1.26 18.92
C LYS A 119 -4.14 0.93 19.86
N ARG A 120 -2.91 1.20 19.42
CA ARG A 120 -1.67 1.05 20.19
C ARG A 120 -1.27 2.35 20.89
N GLY A 121 -2.17 3.33 20.89
CA GLY A 121 -2.04 4.65 21.50
C GLY A 121 -2.13 4.60 23.00
#